data_AF-A0A7C0ZCB2-F1
#
_entry.id   AF-A0A7C0ZCB2-F1
#
_cell.length_a   1.000
_cell.length_b   1.000
_cell.length_c   1.000
_cell.angle_alpha   90.00
_cell.angle_beta   90.00
_cell.angle_gamma   90.00
#
_symmetry.space_group_name_H-M   'P 1'
#
loop_
_entity.id
_entity.type
_entity.pdbx_description
1 polymer ?
#
loop_
_entity_poly.entity_id
_entity_poly.type
_entity_poly.pdbx_seq_one_letter_code
_entity_poly.pdbx_strand_id
1 'polypeptide(L)' 'MSGDSNQILKNALGLPAIERAKIVDRLLSSLDQPDREIDALWRKEVEDRLKAYQQGKIKAVPLKEVLSRYLDEN' A
#
# COMPACT_ATOMS: atom_id res chain seq x y z
N MET A 1 -8.24 7.55 27.31
CA MET A 1 -7.21 7.47 26.24
C MET A 1 -7.45 8.38 25.04
N SER A 2 -8.59 9.08 24.87
CA SER A 2 -8.78 10.05 23.77
C SER A 2 -8.15 11.42 24.02
N GLY A 3 -7.97 11.80 25.29
CA GLY A 3 -7.30 13.05 25.67
C GLY A 3 -5.84 13.12 25.23
N ASP A 4 -5.16 11.97 25.20
CA ASP A 4 -3.73 11.89 24.90
C ASP A 4 -3.46 12.13 23.40
N SER A 5 -4.26 11.54 22.51
CA SER A 5 -4.09 11.70 21.06
C SER A 5 -4.30 13.15 20.59
N ASN A 6 -5.30 13.84 21.14
CA ASN A 6 -5.57 15.24 20.81
C ASN A 6 -4.44 16.17 21.29
N GLN A 7 -3.86 15.90 22.47
CA GLN A 7 -2.72 16.65 22.98
C GLN A 7 -1.45 16.40 22.16
N ILE A 8 -1.20 15.15 21.75
CA ILE A 8 -0.08 14.78 20.86
C ILE A 8 -0.23 15.49 19.52
N LEU A 9 -1.43 15.49 18.93
CA LEU A 9 -1.70 16.17 17.67
C LEU A 9 -1.45 17.68 17.78
N LYS A 10 -1.95 18.32 18.85
CA LYS A 10 -1.72 19.74 19.10
C LYS A 10 -0.22 20.07 19.19
N ASN A 11 0.55 19.24 19.89
CA ASN A 11 2.00 19.43 20.01
C ASN A 11 2.71 19.24 18.66
N ALA A 12 2.34 18.21 17.89
CA ALA A 12 2.91 17.94 16.57
C ALA A 12 2.61 19.08 15.58
N LEU A 13 1.38 19.61 15.57
CA LEU A 13 1.00 20.74 14.71
C LEU A 13 1.76 22.03 15.02
N GLY A 14 2.23 22.20 16.27
CA GLY A 14 3.05 23.34 16.69
C GLY A 14 4.51 23.31 16.20
N LEU A 15 4.97 22.21 15.63
CA LEU A 15 6.36 22.06 15.17
C LEU A 15 6.59 22.71 13.79
N PRO A 16 7.84 23.07 13.44
CA PRO A 16 8.21 23.45 12.08
C PRO A 16 7.86 22.37 11.05
N ALA A 17 7.60 22.78 9.81
CA ALA A 17 7.13 21.87 8.75
C ALA A 17 8.01 20.61 8.56
N ILE A 18 9.34 20.77 8.63
CA ILE A 18 10.28 19.66 8.48
C ILE A 18 10.18 18.63 9.61
N GLU A 19 9.97 19.07 10.84
CA GLU A 19 9.82 18.18 12.00
C GLU A 19 8.47 17.45 11.96
N ARG A 20 7.41 18.14 11.51
CA ARG A 20 6.12 17.48 11.27
C ARG A 20 6.24 16.37 10.21
N ALA A 21 6.93 16.64 9.10
CA ALA A 21 7.15 15.65 8.06
C ALA A 21 7.89 14.41 8.59
N LYS A 22 8.94 14.59 9.41
CA LYS A 22 9.65 13.49 10.07
C LYS A 22 8.75 12.66 10.98
N ILE A 23 7.85 13.29 11.73
CA ILE A 23 6.92 12.58 12.61
C ILE A 23 5.92 11.77 11.78
N VAL A 24 5.36 12.36 10.73
CA VAL A 24 4.44 11.67 9.81
C VAL A 24 5.12 10.45 9.19
N ASP A 25 6.34 10.60 8.69
CA ASP A 25 7.12 9.51 8.10
C ASP A 25 7.32 8.34 9.07
N ARG A 26 7.70 8.62 10.32
CA ARG A 26 7.85 7.59 11.36
C ARG A 26 6.54 6.91 11.72
N LEU A 27 5.45 7.67 11.81
CA LEU A 27 4.13 7.12 12.09
C LEU A 27 3.66 6.21 10.95
N LEU A 28 3.78 6.65 9.70
CA LEU A 28 3.45 5.84 8.53
C LEU A 28 4.30 4.58 8.48
N SER A 29 5.61 4.69 8.69
CA SER A 29 6.52 3.55 8.75
C SER A 29 6.12 2.55 9.85
N SER A 30 5.59 3.02 10.99
CA SER A 30 5.13 2.13 12.07
C SER A 30 3.86 1.36 11.73
N LEU A 31 3.06 1.86 10.80
CA LEU A 31 1.84 1.21 10.31
C LEU A 31 2.13 0.26 9.15
N ASP A 32 3.15 0.56 8.35
CA ASP A 32 3.59 -0.23 7.20
C ASP A 32 4.60 -1.31 7.60
N GLN A 33 4.27 -2.09 8.63
CA GLN A 33 5.12 -3.20 9.07
C GLN A 33 4.75 -4.47 8.30
N PRO A 34 5.75 -5.17 7.73
CA PRO A 34 5.48 -6.39 6.99
C PRO A 34 4.95 -7.47 7.93
N ASP A 35 3.80 -8.04 7.56
CA ASP A 35 3.23 -9.19 8.23
C ASP A 35 3.65 -10.46 7.49
N ARG A 36 4.47 -11.28 8.15
CA ARG A 36 5.03 -12.50 7.54
C ARG A 36 3.98 -13.53 7.18
N GLU A 37 2.85 -13.57 7.89
CA GLU A 37 1.75 -14.49 7.57
C GLU A 37 1.03 -14.02 6.31
N ILE A 38 0.76 -12.71 6.20
CA ILE A 38 0.21 -12.10 4.99
C ILE A 38 1.15 -12.30 3.81
N ASP A 39 2.45 -12.06 3.97
CA ASP A 39 3.46 -12.27 2.92
C ASP A 39 3.48 -13.72 2.43
N ALA A 40 3.34 -14.70 3.34
CA ALA A 40 3.28 -16.11 2.98
C ALA A 40 2.01 -16.44 2.18
N LEU A 41 0.86 -15.88 2.56
CA LEU A 41 -0.40 -16.03 1.83
C LEU A 41 -0.31 -15.41 0.43
N TRP A 42 0.27 -14.22 0.29
CA TRP A 42 0.49 -13.57 -1.00
C TRP A 42 1.42 -14.38 -1.89
N ARG A 43 2.53 -14.93 -1.35
CA ARG A 43 3.45 -15.78 -2.12
C ARG A 43 2.73 -16.99 -2.70
N LYS A 44 1.94 -17.68 -1.86
CA LYS A 44 1.14 -18.82 -2.30
C LYS A 44 0.14 -18.43 -3.39
N GLU A 45 -0.59 -17.33 -3.21
CA GLU A 45 -1.58 -16.86 -4.18
C GLU A 45 -0.93 -16.53 -5.54
N VAL A 46 0.24 -15.90 -5.53
CA VAL A 46 0.98 -15.59 -6.76
C VAL A 46 1.40 -16.87 -7.49
N GLU A 47 1.93 -17.85 -6.76
CA GLU A 47 2.31 -19.16 -7.31
C GLU A 47 1.09 -19.89 -7.91
N ASP A 48 -0.03 -19.91 -7.18
CA ASP A 48 -1.26 -20.55 -7.61
C ASP A 48 -1.84 -19.88 -8.87
N ARG A 49 -1.86 -18.54 -8.93
CA ARG A 49 -2.30 -17.78 -10.11
C ARG A 49 -1.40 -18.01 -11.31
N LEU A 50 -0.08 -17.98 -11.12
CA LEU A 50 0.86 -18.22 -12.21
C LEU A 50 0.67 -19.61 -12.81
N LYS A 51 0.52 -20.63 -11.96
CA LYS A 51 0.25 -22.01 -12.40
C LYS A 51 -1.08 -22.11 -13.13
N ALA A 52 -2.15 -21.49 -12.62
CA ALA A 52 -3.44 -21.48 -13.28
C ALA A 52 -3.38 -20.81 -14.67
N TYR A 53 -2.61 -19.73 -14.80
CA TYR A 53 -2.42 -19.03 -16.08
C TYR A 53 -1.67 -19.91 -17.08
N GLN A 54 -0.56 -20.52 -16.67
CA GLN A 54 0.21 -21.45 -17.50
C GLN A 54 -0.61 -22.68 -17.93
N GLN A 55 -1.55 -23.12 -17.10
CA GLN A 55 -2.50 -24.20 -17.42
C GLN A 55 -3.71 -23.74 -18.26
N GLY A 56 -3.81 -22.46 -18.61
CA GLY A 56 -4.94 -21.89 -19.35
C GLY A 56 -6.25 -21.81 -18.56
N LYS A 57 -6.22 -22.00 -17.24
CA LYS A 57 -7.39 -21.94 -16.35
C LYS A 57 -7.83 -20.51 -16.06
N ILE A 58 -6.90 -19.55 -16.15
CA ILE A 58 -7.19 -18.11 -16.08
C ILE A 58 -6.63 -17.41 -17.32
N LYS A 59 -7.33 -16.38 -17.79
CA LYS A 59 -6.92 -15.59 -18.96
C LYS A 59 -6.26 -14.30 -18.50
N ALA A 60 -5.22 -13.87 -19.23
CA ALA A 60 -4.67 -12.54 -19.09
C ALA A 60 -5.48 -11.55 -19.94
N VAL A 61 -5.49 -10.29 -19.50
CA VAL A 61 -6.00 -9.17 -20.30
C VAL A 61 -4.84 -8.62 -21.13
N PRO A 62 -5.01 -8.37 -22.44
CA PRO A 62 -3.97 -7.77 -23.26
C PRO A 62 -3.55 -6.40 -22.72
N LEU A 63 -2.24 -6.11 -22.74
CA LEU A 63 -1.71 -4.84 -22.23
C LEU A 63 -2.35 -3.61 -22.91
N LYS A 64 -2.62 -3.70 -24.22
CA LYS A 64 -3.30 -2.64 -24.98
C LYS A 64 -4.67 -2.26 -24.40
N GLU A 65 -5.42 -3.23 -23.91
CA GLU A 65 -6.74 -3.02 -23.30
C GLU A 65 -6.63 -2.35 -21.92
N VAL A 66 -5.59 -2.67 -21.16
CA VAL A 66 -5.33 -2.01 -19.86
C VAL A 66 -4.94 -0.55 -20.09
N LEU A 67 -4.05 -0.30 -21.06
CA LEU A 67 -3.51 1.03 -21.32
C LEU A 67 -4.52 1.98 -21.97
N SER A 68 -5.53 1.49 -22.69
CA SER A 68 -6.50 2.37 -23.36
C SER A 68 -7.20 3.33 -22.38
N ARG A 69 -7.41 2.91 -21.12
CA ARG A 69 -8.04 3.74 -20.08
C ARG A 69 -7.20 4.94 -19.62
N TYR A 70 -5.90 4.94 -19.91
CA TYR A 70 -4.96 5.98 -19.49
C TYR A 70 -4.39 6.77 -20.67
N LEU A 71 -4.67 6.34 -21.91
CA LEU A 71 -4.19 6.99 -23.13
C LEU A 71 -5.21 7.98 -23.71
N ASP A 72 -6.45 7.98 -23.21
CA ASP A 72 -7.55 8.85 -23.66
C ASP A 72 -7.64 10.17 -22.86
N GLU A 73 -6.74 10.42 -21.89
CA GLU A 73 -6.61 11.73 -21.24
C GLU A 73 -5.63 12.62 -22.02
N ASN A 74 -6.16 13.32 -23.03
CA ASN A 74 -5.64 14.58 -23.56
C ASN A 74 -6.79 15.57 -23.78
#